data_AF-A0A2N9IZ58-F1
#
_entry.id   AF-A0A2N9IZ58-F1
#
_cell.length_a   1.000
_cell.length_b   1.000
_cell.length_c   1.000
_cell.angle_alpha   90.00
_cell.angle_beta   90.00
_cell.angle_gamma   90.00
#
_symmetry.space_group_name_H-M   'P 1'
#
loop_
_entity.id
_entity.type
_entity.pdbx_description
1 polymer ?
#
loop_
_entity_poly.entity_id
_entity_poly.type
_entity_poly.pdbx_seq_one_letter_code
_entity_poly.pdbx_strand_id
1 'polypeptide(L)'
;MKETLRYLAGLAGPSGYGSNSTAEQITEDFSCIVPSHLTAIITGATSGIGAETARVLAKKGVRIVIPARDLKRASELMEEIQKESPQAEIILLEVDLSSLTSVKRFCTQFLSLGLPLNILINNAGIFSQNLEFSEDKIEMTFTTNYLDSIFFIASKLLKSTSQGASTTCYVALSPQLEGVTGKYYADCNESNCSSLANDESEAQKLFKQTRAVIYKRLGQPAA
;
A
#
# COMPACT_ATOMS: atom_id res chain seq x y z
N MET A 1 12.39 -23.19 6.34
CA MET A 1 13.00 -23.79 5.12
C MET A 1 11.96 -24.10 4.03
N LYS A 2 10.88 -24.84 4.31
CA LYS A 2 9.83 -25.14 3.31
C LYS A 2 9.12 -23.89 2.78
N GLU A 3 8.71 -22.96 3.63
CA GLU A 3 8.03 -21.71 3.22
C GLU A 3 8.93 -20.80 2.37
N THR A 4 10.19 -20.62 2.77
CA THR A 4 11.19 -19.88 2.01
C THR A 4 11.39 -20.47 0.61
N LEU A 5 11.47 -21.81 0.50
CA LEU A 5 11.59 -22.47 -0.80
C LEU A 5 10.33 -22.28 -1.67
N ARG A 6 9.13 -22.30 -1.07
CA ARG A 6 7.88 -22.02 -1.80
C ARG A 6 7.85 -20.60 -2.33
N TYR A 7 8.24 -19.62 -1.50
CA TYR A 7 8.36 -18.22 -1.88
C TYR A 7 9.36 -18.05 -3.02
N LEU A 8 10.56 -18.63 -2.91
CA LEU A 8 11.60 -18.52 -3.95
C LEU A 8 11.20 -19.20 -5.26
N ALA A 9 10.46 -20.30 -5.19
CA ALA A 9 9.96 -21.01 -6.37
C ALA A 9 8.67 -20.39 -6.95
N GLY A 10 8.09 -19.38 -6.31
CA GLY A 10 6.85 -18.75 -6.80
C GLY A 10 5.62 -19.65 -6.73
N LEU A 11 5.62 -20.67 -5.88
CA LEU A 11 4.56 -21.68 -5.86
C LEU A 11 3.26 -21.07 -5.33
N ALA A 12 2.17 -21.32 -6.07
CA ALA A 12 0.83 -20.89 -5.68
C ALA A 12 0.40 -21.48 -4.32
N GLY A 13 -0.33 -20.66 -3.56
CA GLY A 13 -1.02 -21.06 -2.34
C GLY A 13 -2.51 -21.40 -2.59
N PRO A 14 -3.32 -21.52 -1.52
CA PRO A 14 -4.74 -21.80 -1.62
C PRO A 14 -5.56 -20.84 -2.50
N SER A 15 -5.15 -19.59 -2.66
CA SER A 15 -5.81 -18.63 -3.57
C SER A 15 -5.51 -18.84 -5.04
N GLY A 16 -4.60 -19.77 -5.39
CA GLY A 16 -4.11 -19.98 -6.75
C GLY A 16 -2.96 -19.04 -7.16
N TYR A 17 -2.58 -18.10 -6.29
CA TYR A 17 -1.51 -17.14 -6.55
C TYR A 17 -0.33 -17.32 -5.58
N GLY A 18 0.84 -16.81 -5.98
CA GLY A 18 2.08 -16.91 -5.21
C GLY A 18 2.93 -15.64 -5.32
N SER A 19 4.16 -15.69 -4.80
CA SER A 19 5.09 -14.55 -4.77
C SER A 19 5.47 -13.99 -6.15
N ASN A 20 5.39 -14.82 -7.19
CA ASN A 20 5.65 -14.41 -8.57
C ASN A 20 4.45 -13.78 -9.28
N SER A 21 3.24 -13.89 -8.70
CA SER A 21 2.02 -13.34 -9.30
C SER A 21 2.02 -11.82 -9.26
N THR A 22 1.75 -11.21 -10.42
CA THR A 22 1.64 -9.76 -10.57
C THR A 22 0.23 -9.26 -10.27
N ALA A 23 0.11 -7.97 -9.95
CA ALA A 23 -1.17 -7.32 -9.69
C ALA A 23 -2.13 -7.38 -10.88
N GLU A 24 -1.63 -7.35 -12.12
CA GLU A 24 -2.50 -7.56 -13.27
C GLU A 24 -3.01 -9.00 -13.35
N GLN A 25 -2.12 -10.00 -13.26
CA GLN A 25 -2.49 -11.41 -13.36
C GLN A 25 -3.55 -11.81 -12.33
N ILE A 26 -3.40 -11.34 -11.08
CA ILE A 26 -4.37 -11.70 -10.04
C ILE A 26 -5.72 -11.01 -10.25
N THR A 27 -5.78 -9.92 -11.01
CA THR A 27 -7.03 -9.16 -11.26
C THR A 27 -7.66 -9.45 -12.62
N GLU A 28 -7.04 -10.28 -13.48
CA GLU A 28 -7.54 -10.58 -14.83
C GLU A 28 -9.02 -11.01 -14.80
N ASP A 29 -9.37 -11.94 -13.93
CA ASP A 29 -10.71 -12.53 -13.83
C ASP A 29 -11.72 -11.68 -13.02
N PHE A 30 -11.28 -10.59 -12.38
CA PHE A 30 -12.15 -9.79 -11.50
C PHE A 30 -13.02 -8.78 -12.27
N SER A 31 -12.67 -8.47 -13.52
CA SER A 31 -13.29 -7.39 -14.32
C SER A 31 -14.81 -7.51 -14.49
N CYS A 32 -15.34 -8.74 -14.47
CA CYS A 32 -16.77 -9.02 -14.64
C CYS A 32 -17.56 -8.92 -13.32
N ILE A 33 -16.87 -8.75 -12.19
CA ILE A 33 -17.41 -8.95 -10.84
C ILE A 33 -17.28 -7.68 -9.99
N VAL A 34 -16.36 -6.76 -10.33
CA VAL A 34 -16.22 -5.49 -9.62
C VAL A 34 -17.47 -4.62 -9.85
N PRO A 35 -18.19 -4.20 -8.80
CA PRO A 35 -19.35 -3.31 -8.94
C PRO A 35 -18.98 -2.02 -9.67
N SER A 36 -19.88 -1.55 -10.53
CA SER A 36 -19.72 -0.24 -11.18
C SER A 36 -19.60 0.86 -10.12
N HIS A 37 -18.61 1.75 -10.27
CA HIS A 37 -18.42 2.98 -9.49
C HIS A 37 -17.79 2.87 -8.09
N LEU A 38 -17.00 1.82 -7.81
CA LEU A 38 -16.16 1.84 -6.61
C LEU A 38 -15.20 3.03 -6.61
N THR A 39 -14.97 3.62 -5.43
CA THR A 39 -13.99 4.70 -5.24
C THR A 39 -12.96 4.28 -4.19
N ALA A 40 -11.68 4.42 -4.55
CA ALA A 40 -10.54 4.06 -3.72
C ALA A 40 -9.68 5.29 -3.40
N ILE A 41 -9.34 5.49 -2.12
CA ILE A 41 -8.27 6.42 -1.70
C ILE A 41 -6.99 5.62 -1.52
N ILE A 42 -5.90 6.02 -2.17
CA ILE A 42 -4.60 5.35 -2.08
C ILE A 42 -3.52 6.36 -1.67
N THR A 43 -3.01 6.24 -0.43
CA THR A 43 -1.93 7.12 0.03
C THR A 43 -0.57 6.66 -0.52
N GLY A 44 0.31 7.61 -0.84
CA GLY A 44 1.64 7.29 -1.37
C GLY A 44 1.58 6.63 -2.75
N ALA A 45 0.55 6.93 -3.53
CA ALA A 45 0.35 6.32 -4.84
C ALA A 45 1.20 6.93 -5.95
N THR A 46 2.05 7.93 -5.70
CA THR A 46 2.83 8.60 -6.75
C THR A 46 4.06 7.82 -7.24
N SER A 47 4.38 6.67 -6.63
CA SER A 47 5.48 5.79 -7.07
C SER A 47 5.33 4.37 -6.52
N GLY A 48 6.17 3.45 -7.03
CA GLY A 48 6.35 2.12 -6.46
C GLY A 48 5.07 1.28 -6.41
N ILE A 49 4.87 0.59 -5.27
CA ILE A 49 3.71 -0.29 -5.04
C ILE A 49 2.38 0.48 -5.09
N GLY A 50 2.35 1.70 -4.55
CA GLY A 50 1.15 2.54 -4.55
C GLY A 50 0.73 2.95 -5.96
N ALA A 51 1.69 3.33 -6.80
CA ALA A 51 1.43 3.69 -8.21
C ALA A 51 0.90 2.50 -9.01
N GLU A 52 1.53 1.34 -8.85
CA GLU A 52 1.09 0.13 -9.53
C GLU A 52 -0.29 -0.34 -9.06
N THR A 53 -0.56 -0.21 -7.75
CA THR A 53 -1.90 -0.49 -7.19
C THR A 53 -2.95 0.45 -7.80
N ALA A 54 -2.65 1.75 -7.90
CA ALA A 54 -3.54 2.73 -8.53
C ALA A 54 -3.80 2.40 -10.00
N ARG A 55 -2.75 2.07 -10.77
CA ARG A 55 -2.84 1.69 -12.19
C ARG A 55 -3.75 0.47 -12.38
N VAL A 56 -3.54 -0.58 -11.60
CA VAL A 56 -4.31 -1.83 -11.73
C VAL A 56 -5.78 -1.64 -11.31
N LEU A 57 -6.05 -0.94 -10.20
CA LEU A 57 -7.43 -0.66 -9.78
C LEU A 57 -8.15 0.23 -10.80
N ALA A 58 -7.47 1.25 -11.35
CA ALA A 58 -8.02 2.12 -12.40
C ALA A 58 -8.38 1.33 -13.67
N LYS A 59 -7.51 0.40 -14.09
CA LYS A 59 -7.76 -0.50 -15.23
C LYS A 59 -8.98 -1.41 -15.02
N LYS A 60 -9.37 -1.66 -13.77
CA LYS A 60 -10.57 -2.42 -13.38
C LYS A 60 -11.80 -1.53 -13.16
N GLY A 61 -11.73 -0.25 -13.53
CA GLY A 61 -12.86 0.69 -13.48
C GLY A 61 -13.12 1.29 -12.10
N VAL A 62 -12.20 1.12 -11.15
CA VAL A 62 -12.27 1.79 -9.85
C VAL A 62 -11.85 3.25 -10.01
N ARG A 63 -12.67 4.18 -9.51
CA ARG A 63 -12.30 5.60 -9.41
C ARG A 63 -11.20 5.74 -8.37
N ILE A 64 -10.07 6.34 -8.74
CA ILE A 64 -8.92 6.51 -7.85
C ILE A 64 -8.86 7.94 -7.34
N VAL A 65 -8.73 8.10 -6.04
CA VAL A 65 -8.38 9.35 -5.38
C VAL A 65 -6.94 9.23 -4.89
N ILE A 66 -6.05 10.08 -5.41
CA ILE A 66 -4.63 10.12 -5.05
C ILE A 66 -4.37 11.34 -4.14
N PRO A 67 -4.37 11.14 -2.81
CA PRO A 67 -3.77 12.08 -1.88
C PRO A 67 -2.25 12.18 -2.11
N ALA A 68 -1.76 13.36 -2.47
CA ALA A 68 -0.33 13.59 -2.67
C ALA A 68 0.14 14.94 -2.12
N ARG A 69 1.39 14.96 -1.63
CA ARG A 69 2.10 16.22 -1.30
C ARG A 69 2.56 16.95 -2.56
N ASP A 70 3.02 16.18 -3.54
CA ASP A 70 3.50 16.67 -4.82
C ASP A 70 2.47 16.34 -5.91
N LEU A 71 1.63 17.33 -6.21
CA LEU A 71 0.58 17.18 -7.24
C LEU A 71 1.15 17.07 -8.64
N LYS A 72 2.38 17.55 -8.88
CA LYS A 72 3.02 17.41 -10.19
C LYS A 72 3.32 15.95 -10.48
N ARG A 73 3.98 15.25 -9.54
CA ARG A 73 4.23 13.79 -9.65
C ARG A 73 2.93 12.99 -9.73
N ALA A 74 1.90 13.40 -8.99
CA ALA A 74 0.60 12.75 -9.06
C ALA A 74 -0.07 12.94 -10.44
N SER A 75 0.11 14.10 -11.07
CA SER A 75 -0.37 14.39 -12.42
C SER A 75 0.37 13.58 -13.47
N GLU A 76 1.69 13.46 -13.37
CA GLU A 76 2.51 12.64 -14.26
C GLU A 76 2.04 11.17 -14.25
N LEU A 77 1.80 10.60 -13.06
CA LEU A 77 1.25 9.25 -12.94
C LEU A 77 -0.17 9.14 -13.51
N MET A 78 -1.04 10.12 -13.24
CA MET A 78 -2.39 10.14 -13.79
C MET A 78 -2.35 10.08 -15.33
N GLU A 79 -1.48 10.86 -15.96
CA GLU A 79 -1.30 10.84 -17.41
C GLU A 79 -0.78 9.47 -17.91
N GLU A 80 0.15 8.84 -17.19
CA GLU A 80 0.64 7.49 -17.51
C GLU A 80 -0.49 6.45 -17.46
N ILE A 81 -1.29 6.45 -16.39
CA ILE A 81 -2.42 5.53 -16.25
C ILE A 81 -3.45 5.78 -17.36
N GLN A 82 -3.73 7.04 -17.68
CA GLN A 82 -4.71 7.39 -18.72
C GLN A 82 -4.24 7.06 -20.14
N LYS A 83 -2.93 6.98 -20.40
CA LYS A 83 -2.42 6.44 -21.68
C LYS A 83 -2.80 4.98 -21.88
N GLU A 84 -2.79 4.19 -20.81
CA GLU A 84 -3.15 2.75 -20.84
C GLU A 84 -4.66 2.53 -20.70
N SER A 85 -5.35 3.40 -19.95
CA SER A 85 -6.77 3.32 -19.63
C SER A 85 -7.43 4.70 -19.79
N PRO A 86 -7.79 5.12 -21.01
CA PRO A 86 -8.33 6.46 -21.28
C PRO A 86 -9.60 6.80 -20.50
N GLN A 87 -10.39 5.80 -20.11
CA GLN A 87 -11.58 5.95 -19.29
C GLN A 87 -11.31 6.01 -17.78
N ALA A 88 -10.06 5.92 -17.33
CA ALA A 88 -9.71 5.93 -15.91
C ALA A 88 -10.08 7.27 -15.26
N GLU A 89 -10.92 7.20 -14.23
CA GLU A 89 -11.30 8.35 -13.42
C GLU A 89 -10.34 8.50 -12.25
N ILE A 90 -9.50 9.53 -12.29
CA ILE A 90 -8.47 9.82 -11.28
C ILE A 90 -8.67 11.23 -10.75
N ILE A 91 -8.77 11.36 -9.43
CA ILE A 91 -8.94 12.62 -8.71
C ILE A 91 -7.70 12.87 -7.85
N LEU A 92 -7.05 14.00 -8.06
CA LEU A 92 -5.87 14.42 -7.29
C LEU A 92 -6.30 15.39 -6.19
N LEU A 93 -5.91 15.11 -4.94
CA LEU A 93 -6.15 16.02 -3.82
C LEU A 93 -4.83 16.23 -3.06
N GLU A 94 -4.55 17.49 -2.72
CA GLU A 94 -3.33 17.81 -1.96
C GLU A 94 -3.47 17.34 -0.51
N VAL A 95 -2.49 16.58 -0.02
CA VAL A 95 -2.39 16.28 1.41
C VAL A 95 -0.94 16.11 1.84
N ASP A 96 -0.65 16.65 3.02
CA ASP A 96 0.55 16.33 3.78
C ASP A 96 0.15 15.56 5.05
N LEU A 97 0.45 14.26 5.06
CA LEU A 97 0.14 13.36 6.18
C LEU A 97 0.86 13.73 7.48
N SER A 98 1.90 14.57 7.43
CA SER A 98 2.56 15.09 8.63
C SER A 98 1.73 16.19 9.35
N SER A 99 0.79 16.83 8.63
CA SER A 99 -0.01 17.96 9.09
C SER A 99 -1.50 17.60 9.24
N LEU A 100 -2.00 17.56 10.48
CA LEU A 100 -3.43 17.29 10.72
C LEU A 100 -4.37 18.34 10.12
N THR A 101 -3.93 19.59 9.98
CA THR A 101 -4.70 20.63 9.29
C THR A 101 -4.83 20.28 7.81
N SER A 102 -3.75 19.81 7.18
CA SER A 102 -3.77 19.34 5.79
C SER A 102 -4.67 18.11 5.63
N VAL A 103 -4.56 17.14 6.54
CA VAL A 103 -5.44 15.95 6.56
C VAL A 103 -6.92 16.32 6.71
N LYS A 104 -7.26 17.24 7.63
CA LYS A 104 -8.64 17.73 7.79
C LYS A 104 -9.15 18.39 6.52
N ARG A 105 -8.34 19.23 5.88
CA ARG A 105 -8.69 19.89 4.61
C ARG A 105 -8.94 18.86 3.50
N PHE A 106 -8.06 17.87 3.37
CA PHE A 106 -8.24 16.75 2.45
C PHE A 106 -9.56 16.02 2.71
N CYS A 107 -9.88 15.67 3.96
CA CYS A 107 -11.14 15.02 4.29
C CYS A 107 -12.35 15.86 3.91
N THR A 108 -12.34 17.17 4.22
CA THR A 108 -13.42 18.09 3.83
C THR A 108 -13.58 18.16 2.30
N GLN A 109 -12.46 18.25 1.57
CA GLN A 109 -12.47 18.27 0.11
C GLN A 109 -13.03 16.96 -0.46
N PHE A 110 -12.56 15.80 0.01
CA PHE A 110 -13.08 14.51 -0.43
C PHE A 110 -14.57 14.35 -0.15
N LEU A 111 -15.03 14.68 1.07
CA LEU A 111 -16.44 14.63 1.43
C LEU A 111 -17.31 15.56 0.55
N SER A 112 -16.77 16.72 0.16
CA SER A 112 -17.48 17.64 -0.73
C SER A 112 -17.70 17.11 -2.15
N LEU A 113 -16.99 16.07 -2.57
CA LEU A 113 -17.20 15.41 -3.86
C LEU A 113 -18.48 14.58 -3.92
N GLY A 114 -19.08 14.23 -2.76
CA GLY A 114 -20.28 13.41 -2.69
C GLY A 114 -20.08 11.96 -3.17
N LEU A 115 -18.84 11.49 -3.18
CA LEU A 115 -18.47 10.15 -3.64
C LEU A 115 -18.48 9.14 -2.47
N PRO A 116 -18.84 7.87 -2.70
CA PRO A 116 -18.65 6.83 -1.69
C PRO A 116 -17.16 6.62 -1.41
N LEU A 117 -16.81 6.18 -0.21
CA LEU A 117 -15.48 5.62 0.06
C LEU A 117 -15.62 4.11 0.21
N ASN A 118 -15.24 3.36 -0.82
CA ASN A 118 -15.34 1.90 -0.80
C ASN A 118 -14.02 1.25 -0.35
N ILE A 119 -12.89 1.80 -0.77
CA ILE A 119 -11.57 1.24 -0.53
C ILE A 119 -10.65 2.33 0.03
N LEU A 120 -9.95 2.04 1.13
CA LEU A 120 -8.90 2.91 1.68
C LEU A 120 -7.61 2.11 1.82
N ILE A 121 -6.59 2.49 1.04
CA ILE A 121 -5.28 1.85 1.03
C ILE A 121 -4.26 2.79 1.69
N ASN A 122 -3.86 2.44 2.91
CA ASN A 122 -2.84 3.14 3.68
C ASN A 122 -1.43 2.69 3.26
N ASN A 123 -1.04 3.01 2.03
CA ASN A 123 0.24 2.57 1.44
C ASN A 123 1.41 3.53 1.70
N ALA A 124 1.16 4.81 1.98
CA ALA A 124 2.23 5.77 2.21
C ALA A 124 3.17 5.32 3.34
N GLY A 125 4.46 5.20 3.03
CA GLY A 125 5.51 4.88 3.98
C GLY A 125 6.79 5.65 3.63
N ILE A 126 7.58 5.96 4.65
CA ILE A 126 8.92 6.53 4.49
C ILE A 126 9.89 5.54 5.13
N PHE A 127 10.88 5.10 4.37
CA PHE A 127 12.02 4.37 4.87
C PHE A 127 13.25 5.24 4.68
N SER A 128 13.94 5.59 5.76
CA SER A 128 15.18 6.36 5.72
C SER A 128 16.33 5.46 6.19
N GLN A 129 17.38 5.35 5.37
CA GLN A 129 18.63 4.68 5.73
C GLN A 129 19.62 5.59 6.47
N ASN A 130 19.28 6.87 6.70
CA ASN A 130 20.15 7.78 7.45
C ASN A 130 20.12 7.42 8.94
N LEU A 131 20.96 6.45 9.31
CA LEU A 131 21.47 6.28 10.66
C LEU A 131 22.54 7.36 10.87
N GLU A 132 22.22 8.38 11.66
CA GLU A 132 23.20 9.38 12.09
C GLU A 132 24.20 8.73 13.07
N PHE A 133 25.51 8.86 12.81
CA PHE A 133 26.59 8.42 13.71
C PHE A 133 27.55 9.57 14.05
N SER A 134 28.17 9.48 15.25
CA SER A 134 28.93 10.51 15.98
C SER A 134 30.32 10.85 15.39
N GLU A 135 31.07 11.72 16.08
CA GLU A 135 32.35 12.34 15.67
C GLU A 135 33.43 11.39 15.13
N ASP A 136 33.40 10.09 15.44
CA ASP A 136 34.43 9.12 15.03
C ASP A 136 34.08 8.27 13.77
N LYS A 137 32.97 8.58 13.08
CA LYS A 137 32.59 8.19 11.70
C LYS A 137 33.31 6.97 11.03
N ILE A 138 32.87 5.74 11.26
CA ILE A 138 33.15 4.56 10.38
C ILE A 138 31.92 3.60 10.49
N GLU A 139 31.36 3.00 9.42
CA GLU A 139 32.07 2.23 8.38
C GLU A 139 31.54 2.30 6.94
N MET A 140 32.48 2.51 6.00
CA MET A 140 32.29 2.58 4.54
C MET A 140 32.72 1.29 3.80
N THR A 141 33.15 0.23 4.50
CA THR A 141 33.54 -1.05 3.86
C THR A 141 32.36 -2.02 3.73
N PHE A 142 31.34 -1.92 4.58
CA PHE A 142 30.10 -2.71 4.52
C PHE A 142 29.27 -2.47 3.25
N THR A 143 29.33 -1.25 2.70
CA THR A 143 28.53 -0.83 1.54
C THR A 143 29.01 -1.49 0.25
N THR A 144 30.32 -1.54 0.00
CA THR A 144 30.85 -1.91 -1.32
C THR A 144 30.98 -3.44 -1.53
N ASN A 145 31.20 -4.22 -0.46
CA ASN A 145 31.40 -5.67 -0.55
C ASN A 145 30.18 -6.52 -0.15
N TYR A 146 29.22 -5.95 0.61
CA TYR A 146 28.06 -6.68 1.12
C TYR A 146 26.76 -6.18 0.51
N LEU A 147 26.54 -4.86 0.42
CA LEU A 147 25.28 -4.32 -0.06
C LEU A 147 25.09 -4.48 -1.56
N ASP A 148 26.06 -4.23 -2.44
CA ASP A 148 25.79 -4.29 -3.89
C ASP A 148 25.55 -5.70 -4.42
N SER A 149 26.28 -6.69 -3.91
CA SER A 149 26.14 -8.10 -4.33
C SER A 149 24.92 -8.76 -3.69
N ILE A 150 24.65 -8.52 -2.41
CA ILE A 150 23.41 -8.96 -1.76
C ILE A 150 22.22 -8.18 -2.28
N PHE A 151 22.34 -6.91 -2.61
CA PHE A 151 21.26 -6.15 -3.26
C PHE A 151 21.05 -6.62 -4.70
N PHE A 152 22.08 -7.00 -5.45
CA PHE A 152 21.93 -7.57 -6.80
C PHE A 152 21.30 -8.97 -6.75
N ILE A 153 21.69 -9.82 -5.79
CA ILE A 153 21.09 -11.14 -5.58
C ILE A 153 19.68 -10.99 -4.98
N ALA A 154 19.50 -10.14 -3.97
CA ALA A 154 18.21 -9.87 -3.34
C ALA A 154 17.27 -9.18 -4.32
N SER A 155 17.69 -8.23 -5.15
CA SER A 155 16.82 -7.58 -6.15
C SER A 155 16.30 -8.57 -7.21
N LYS A 156 16.98 -9.70 -7.42
CA LYS A 156 16.48 -10.84 -8.23
C LYS A 156 15.58 -11.80 -7.46
N LEU A 157 15.60 -11.77 -6.12
CA LEU A 157 14.75 -12.55 -5.19
C LEU A 157 13.63 -11.71 -4.54
N LEU A 158 13.65 -10.39 -4.77
CA LEU A 158 12.70 -9.40 -4.28
C LEU A 158 11.64 -9.16 -5.35
N LYS A 159 10.44 -8.89 -4.89
CA LYS A 159 9.30 -8.62 -5.75
C LYS A 159 9.50 -7.36 -6.58
N SER A 160 9.07 -7.41 -7.84
CA SER A 160 8.81 -6.19 -8.62
C SER A 160 7.69 -5.35 -7.98
N THR A 161 7.50 -4.12 -8.43
CA THR A 161 6.33 -3.30 -8.03
C THR A 161 5.01 -3.99 -8.38
N SER A 162 4.94 -4.64 -9.54
CA SER A 162 3.78 -5.44 -9.97
C SER A 162 3.51 -6.64 -9.06
N GLN A 163 4.55 -7.34 -8.60
CA GLN A 163 4.40 -8.42 -7.61
C GLN A 163 4.16 -7.89 -6.19
N GLY A 164 4.68 -6.72 -5.84
CA GLY A 164 4.47 -6.07 -4.55
C GLY A 164 3.04 -5.56 -4.37
N ALA A 165 2.43 -5.07 -5.45
CA ALA A 165 1.05 -4.59 -5.46
C ALA A 165 0.01 -5.74 -5.50
N SER A 166 0.43 -6.97 -5.82
CA SER A 166 -0.51 -8.07 -6.09
C SER A 166 -1.42 -8.39 -4.91
N THR A 167 -0.84 -8.51 -3.71
CA THR A 167 -1.62 -8.84 -2.50
C THR A 167 -2.60 -7.72 -2.17
N THR A 168 -2.18 -6.45 -2.28
CA THR A 168 -3.07 -5.29 -2.07
C THR A 168 -4.22 -5.28 -3.06
N CYS A 169 -3.94 -5.52 -4.35
CA CYS A 169 -4.99 -5.60 -5.38
C CYS A 169 -5.93 -6.80 -5.13
N TYR A 170 -5.38 -7.92 -4.64
CA TYR A 170 -6.17 -9.10 -4.29
C TYR A 170 -7.13 -8.82 -3.14
N VAL A 171 -6.67 -8.27 -2.02
CA VAL A 171 -7.57 -7.91 -0.90
C VAL A 171 -8.55 -6.80 -1.24
N ALA A 172 -8.20 -5.91 -2.17
CA ALA A 172 -9.08 -4.81 -2.57
C ALA A 172 -10.21 -5.25 -3.52
N LEU A 173 -9.99 -6.27 -4.36
CA LEU A 173 -10.89 -6.60 -5.46
C LEU A 173 -11.41 -8.04 -5.49
N SER A 174 -10.79 -8.97 -4.76
CA SER A 174 -11.17 -10.39 -4.82
C SER A 174 -12.58 -10.60 -4.25
N PRO A 175 -13.52 -11.14 -5.06
CA PRO A 175 -14.88 -11.44 -4.58
C PRO A 175 -14.89 -12.48 -3.46
N GLN A 176 -13.86 -13.34 -3.39
CA GLN A 176 -13.71 -14.36 -2.37
C GLN A 176 -13.52 -13.77 -0.96
N LEU A 177 -13.18 -12.48 -0.89
CA LEU A 177 -12.94 -11.75 0.34
C LEU A 177 -14.09 -10.82 0.72
N GLU A 178 -15.22 -10.87 0.01
CA GLU A 178 -16.40 -10.11 0.38
C GLU A 178 -16.86 -10.51 1.81
N GLY A 179 -16.96 -9.52 2.69
CA GLY A 179 -17.31 -9.72 4.10
C GLY A 179 -16.17 -10.26 4.99
N VAL A 180 -14.99 -10.54 4.44
CA VAL A 180 -13.84 -11.01 5.23
C VAL A 180 -13.12 -9.82 5.89
N THR A 181 -12.89 -9.90 7.20
CA THR A 181 -12.24 -8.83 7.98
C THR A 181 -11.24 -9.40 9.00
N GLY A 182 -10.29 -8.58 9.45
CA GLY A 182 -9.35 -8.94 10.53
C GLY A 182 -8.29 -9.98 10.16
N LYS A 183 -8.01 -10.14 8.85
CA LYS A 183 -7.07 -11.13 8.32
C LYS A 183 -5.79 -10.49 7.80
N TYR A 184 -4.70 -11.26 7.82
CA TYR A 184 -3.45 -10.89 7.21
C TYR A 184 -3.20 -11.73 5.96
N TYR A 185 -2.71 -11.09 4.90
CA TYR A 185 -2.43 -11.73 3.62
C TYR A 185 -0.98 -11.51 3.21
N ALA A 186 -0.37 -12.56 2.68
CA ALA A 186 0.93 -12.54 2.03
C ALA A 186 0.85 -13.36 0.75
N ASP A 187 1.41 -12.85 -0.34
CA ASP A 187 1.38 -13.51 -1.67
C ASP A 187 -0.06 -13.86 -2.10
N CYS A 188 -1.02 -12.99 -1.78
CA CYS A 188 -2.47 -13.20 -2.01
C CYS A 188 -3.09 -14.39 -1.24
N ASN A 189 -2.43 -14.90 -0.21
CA ASN A 189 -2.92 -16.01 0.61
C ASN A 189 -3.05 -15.56 2.08
N GLU A 190 -4.08 -16.04 2.78
CA GLU A 190 -4.20 -15.80 4.22
C GLU A 190 -2.97 -16.38 4.93
N SER A 191 -2.37 -15.58 5.80
CA SER A 191 -1.12 -15.91 6.48
C SER A 191 -1.15 -15.39 7.92
N ASN A 192 -0.15 -15.78 8.70
CA ASN A 192 0.01 -15.32 10.07
C ASN A 192 1.03 -14.17 10.15
N CYS A 193 0.71 -13.16 10.96
CA CYS A 193 1.69 -12.15 11.36
C CYS A 193 2.67 -12.71 12.41
N SER A 194 3.64 -11.88 12.80
CA SER A 194 4.49 -12.17 13.96
C SER A 194 3.66 -12.35 15.24
N SER A 195 4.19 -13.08 16.23
CA SER A 195 3.53 -13.28 17.52
C SER A 195 3.14 -11.96 18.18
N LEU A 196 4.03 -10.96 18.13
CA LEU A 196 3.77 -9.63 18.67
C LEU A 196 2.63 -8.90 17.93
N ALA A 197 2.53 -9.06 16.61
CA ALA A 197 1.44 -8.45 15.84
C ALA A 197 0.08 -9.14 16.07
N ASN A 198 0.09 -10.38 16.58
CA ASN A 198 -1.12 -11.11 16.98
C ASN A 198 -1.46 -10.95 18.48
N ASP A 199 -0.70 -10.14 19.23
CA ASP A 199 -0.95 -9.91 20.66
C ASP A 199 -2.03 -8.84 20.85
N GLU A 200 -3.23 -9.28 21.23
CA GLU A 200 -4.40 -8.42 21.46
C GLU A 200 -4.16 -7.39 22.59
N SER A 201 -3.37 -7.74 23.61
CA SER A 201 -3.04 -6.82 24.71
C SER A 201 -2.16 -5.68 24.22
N GLU A 202 -1.14 -5.99 23.43
CA GLU A 202 -0.27 -4.98 22.81
C GLU A 202 -1.03 -4.13 21.78
N ALA A 203 -1.92 -4.75 20.98
CA ALA A 203 -2.78 -4.02 20.06
C ALA A 203 -3.70 -3.02 20.78
N GLN A 204 -4.32 -3.41 21.90
CA GLN A 204 -5.17 -2.53 22.71
C GLN A 204 -4.37 -1.39 23.38
N LYS A 205 -3.17 -1.68 23.88
CA LYS A 205 -2.26 -0.67 24.43
C LYS A 205 -1.89 0.36 23.36
N LEU A 206 -1.47 -0.11 22.19
CA LEU A 206 -1.11 0.75 21.06
C LEU A 206 -2.30 1.60 20.62
N PHE A 207 -3.50 1.00 20.50
CA PHE A 207 -4.72 1.72 20.14
C PHE A 207 -5.03 2.84 21.13
N LYS A 208 -4.98 2.55 22.45
CA LYS A 208 -5.22 3.54 23.49
C LYS A 208 -4.23 4.70 23.44
N GLN A 209 -2.95 4.40 23.25
CA GLN A 209 -1.90 5.41 23.16
C GLN A 209 -2.04 6.27 21.90
N THR A 210 -2.26 5.65 20.74
CA THR A 210 -2.49 6.36 19.47
C THR A 210 -3.70 7.28 19.56
N ARG A 211 -4.82 6.79 20.13
CA ARG A 211 -6.03 7.59 20.33
C ARG A 211 -5.76 8.81 21.22
N ALA A 212 -5.03 8.64 22.31
CA ALA A 212 -4.66 9.74 23.21
C ALA A 212 -3.81 10.81 22.49
N VAL A 213 -2.84 10.39 21.67
CA VAL A 213 -2.02 11.31 20.87
C VAL A 213 -2.88 12.07 19.85
N ILE A 214 -3.78 11.38 19.15
CA ILE A 214 -4.68 11.99 18.18
C ILE A 214 -5.58 13.03 18.85
N TYR A 215 -6.25 12.69 19.95
CA TYR A 215 -7.14 13.63 20.66
C TYR A 215 -6.39 14.85 21.18
N LYS A 216 -5.20 14.66 21.75
CA LYS A 216 -4.33 15.77 22.16
C LYS A 216 -4.02 16.69 20.97
N ARG A 217 -3.66 16.14 19.81
CA ARG A 217 -3.39 16.94 18.60
C ARG A 217 -4.65 17.59 18.01
N LEU A 218 -5.82 17.01 18.23
CA LEU A 218 -7.10 17.57 17.78
C LEU A 218 -7.67 18.63 18.73
N GLY A 219 -7.10 18.79 19.94
CA GLY A 219 -7.66 19.66 20.97
C GLY A 219 -8.97 19.14 21.56
N GLN A 220 -9.24 17.84 21.43
CA GLN A 220 -10.44 17.19 21.97
C GLN A 220 -10.11 16.51 23.31
N PRO A 221 -11.05 16.50 24.29
CA PRO A 221 -10.86 15.77 25.53
C PRO A 221 -10.68 14.27 25.23
N ALA A 222 -9.74 13.62 25.93
CA ALA A 222 -9.56 12.19 25.79
C ALA A 222 -10.79 11.47 26.37
N ALA A 223 -11.52 10.76 25.52
CA ALA A 223 -12.61 9.86 25.92
C ALA A 223 -12.06 8.55 26.51
#